data_AF-Q32HG5-F1
#
_entry.id   AF-Q32HG5-F1
#
_cell.length_a   1.000
_cell.length_b   1.000
_cell.length_c   1.000
_cell.angle_alpha   90.00
_cell.angle_beta   90.00
_cell.angle_gamma   90.00
#
_symmetry.space_group_name_H-M   'P 1'
#
loop_
_entity.id
_entity.type
_entity.pdbx_description
1 polymer ?
#
loop_
_entity_poly.entity_id
_entity_poly.type
_entity_poly.pdbx_seq_one_letter_code
_entity_poly.pdbx_strand_id
1 'polypeptide(L)'
;MKQTLIVSFVGDSSTAQVDLQKSKNEVVADGNDSATMTATVRDTKGNLLNDVKVTFNVNSAAAKLSQTEVNSHDGIATATLTSLKNGDYTVTASVSSGSQANQQVIFIGDQSTAALTLSVPSGDITVTNTAPLHMTATLQDKNGNPLKDKEITFSVPNDVASRFLDLPLYFQTSVIT
;
A
#
# COMPACT_ATOMS: atom_id res chain seq x y z
N MET A 1 -8.76 46.97 -43.85
CA MET A 1 -9.12 46.23 -42.62
C MET A 1 -8.01 45.21 -42.36
N LYS A 2 -7.45 45.14 -41.14
CA LYS A 2 -6.53 44.05 -40.75
C LYS A 2 -7.36 42.95 -40.10
N GLN A 3 -7.23 41.72 -40.59
CA GLN A 3 -7.80 40.53 -39.96
C GLN A 3 -6.67 39.82 -39.20
N THR A 4 -6.86 39.59 -37.90
CA THR A 4 -5.93 38.82 -37.07
C THR A 4 -6.39 37.36 -37.09
N LEU A 5 -5.53 36.46 -37.59
CA LEU A 5 -5.71 35.02 -37.46
C LEU A 5 -5.05 34.60 -36.13
N ILE A 6 -5.81 33.96 -35.25
CA ILE A 6 -5.26 33.30 -34.07
C ILE A 6 -4.75 31.93 -34.52
N VAL A 7 -3.44 31.70 -34.44
CA VAL A 7 -2.83 30.39 -34.65
C VAL A 7 -2.58 29.77 -33.27
N SER A 8 -3.19 28.62 -33.01
CA SER A 8 -2.89 27.81 -31.83
C SER A 8 -1.84 26.77 -32.17
N PHE A 9 -0.72 26.77 -31.45
CA PHE A 9 0.23 25.67 -31.48
C PHE A 9 -0.18 24.66 -30.43
N VAL A 10 -0.48 23.45 -30.85
CA VAL A 10 -0.68 22.30 -29.96
C VAL A 10 0.62 21.51 -29.88
N GLY A 11 0.97 21.01 -28.71
CA GLY A 11 2.15 20.17 -28.56
C GLY A 11 1.99 18.83 -29.29
N ASP A 12 3.12 18.19 -29.60
CA ASP A 12 3.14 16.97 -30.42
C ASP A 12 2.82 15.72 -29.60
N SER A 13 1.56 15.30 -29.63
CA SER A 13 1.09 14.09 -28.94
C SER A 13 1.73 12.80 -29.43
N SER A 14 2.32 12.77 -30.63
CA SER A 14 3.05 11.58 -31.11
C SER A 14 4.36 11.35 -30.35
N THR A 15 4.89 12.40 -29.72
CA THR A 15 6.12 12.35 -28.92
C THR A 15 5.89 12.45 -27.41
N ALA A 16 4.64 12.25 -26.97
CA ALA A 16 4.25 12.36 -25.57
C ALA A 16 5.16 11.54 -24.64
N GLN A 17 5.57 12.14 -23.54
CA GLN A 17 6.30 11.56 -22.42
C GLN A 17 5.47 11.73 -21.15
N VAL A 18 5.43 10.67 -20.33
CA VAL A 18 4.71 10.70 -19.04
C VAL A 18 5.71 10.58 -17.90
N ASP A 19 5.59 11.47 -16.91
CA ASP A 19 6.19 11.33 -15.59
C ASP A 19 5.10 11.06 -14.56
N LEU A 20 5.41 10.32 -13.50
CA LEU A 20 4.42 9.92 -12.48
C LEU A 20 4.93 10.24 -11.07
N GLN A 21 4.12 10.98 -10.32
CA GLN A 21 4.34 11.32 -8.92
C GLN A 21 3.22 10.76 -8.03
N LYS A 22 3.53 10.51 -6.76
CA LYS A 22 2.59 10.06 -5.73
C LYS A 22 2.53 11.06 -4.59
N SER A 23 1.35 11.26 -4.00
CA SER A 23 1.17 12.18 -2.87
C SER A 23 1.63 11.63 -1.53
N LYS A 24 1.76 10.30 -1.39
CA LYS A 24 2.14 9.60 -0.16
C LYS A 24 3.02 8.39 -0.49
N ASN A 25 3.97 8.09 0.40
CA ASN A 25 4.75 6.85 0.37
C ASN A 25 3.99 5.70 1.05
N GLU A 26 3.34 6.02 2.17
CA GLU A 26 2.57 5.08 2.98
C GLU A 26 1.11 5.52 3.08
N VAL A 27 0.20 4.55 3.02
CA VAL A 27 -1.26 4.73 3.08
C VAL A 27 -1.86 3.68 4.01
N VAL A 28 -2.86 4.05 4.81
CA VAL A 28 -3.57 3.07 5.65
C VAL A 28 -4.50 2.21 4.80
N ALA A 29 -4.47 0.88 4.98
CA ALA A 29 -5.30 -0.09 4.27
C ALA A 29 -6.75 -0.18 4.82
N ASP A 30 -7.40 0.95 5.01
CA ASP A 30 -8.77 1.06 5.55
C ASP A 30 -9.85 1.24 4.47
N GLY A 31 -9.44 1.38 3.20
CA GLY A 31 -10.32 1.64 2.07
C GLY A 31 -10.75 3.11 1.89
N ASN A 32 -10.34 4.02 2.78
CA ASN A 32 -10.65 5.45 2.70
C ASN A 32 -9.40 6.32 2.52
N ASP A 33 -8.32 6.00 3.23
CA ASP A 33 -7.03 6.65 3.01
C ASP A 33 -6.51 6.29 1.61
N SER A 34 -5.83 7.25 1.00
CA SER A 34 -5.41 7.13 -0.40
C SER A 34 -4.11 7.86 -0.71
N ALA A 35 -3.43 7.38 -1.76
CA ALA A 35 -2.40 8.12 -2.47
C ALA A 35 -2.97 8.67 -3.78
N THR A 36 -2.79 9.96 -4.03
CA THR A 36 -3.06 10.56 -5.34
C THR A 36 -1.86 10.35 -6.24
N MET A 37 -2.13 9.77 -7.41
CA MET A 37 -1.18 9.56 -8.49
C MET A 37 -1.36 10.68 -9.52
N THR A 38 -0.30 11.43 -9.78
CA THR A 38 -0.32 12.58 -10.69
C THR A 38 0.61 12.29 -11.86
N ALA A 39 0.03 12.03 -13.03
CA ALA A 39 0.76 11.90 -14.27
C ALA A 39 0.91 13.27 -14.93
N THR A 40 2.15 13.65 -15.28
CA THR A 40 2.45 14.85 -16.07
C THR A 40 2.84 14.44 -17.47
N VAL A 41 2.12 14.95 -18.47
CA VAL A 41 2.30 14.62 -19.88
C VAL A 41 2.91 15.80 -20.63
N ARG A 42 4.07 15.58 -21.24
CA ARG A 42 4.80 16.59 -22.03
C ARG A 42 5.23 16.04 -23.38
N ASP A 43 5.42 16.88 -24.39
CA ASP A 43 6.16 16.47 -25.59
C ASP A 43 7.68 16.47 -25.36
N THR A 44 8.45 16.04 -26.38
CA THR A 44 9.93 16.05 -26.35
C THR A 44 10.56 17.44 -26.23
N LYS A 45 9.78 18.52 -26.39
CA LYS A 45 10.22 19.91 -26.20
C LYS A 45 9.84 20.46 -24.82
N GLY A 46 9.15 19.67 -24.00
CA GLY A 46 8.73 20.03 -22.65
C GLY A 46 7.37 20.73 -22.57
N ASN A 47 6.64 20.87 -23.67
CA ASN A 47 5.31 21.49 -23.68
C ASN A 47 4.30 20.55 -23.05
N LEU A 48 3.45 21.07 -22.17
CA LEU A 48 2.35 20.31 -21.57
C LEU A 48 1.32 19.94 -22.65
N LEU A 49 0.86 18.69 -22.62
CA LEU A 49 -0.08 18.17 -23.61
C LEU A 49 -1.47 18.03 -23.03
N ASN A 50 -2.46 18.69 -23.62
CA ASN A 50 -3.87 18.52 -23.31
C ASN A 50 -4.47 17.37 -24.13
N ASP A 51 -5.52 16.76 -23.59
CA ASP A 51 -6.32 15.71 -24.25
C ASP A 51 -5.52 14.45 -24.64
N VAL A 52 -4.39 14.19 -23.97
CA VAL A 52 -3.68 12.91 -24.11
C VAL A 52 -4.25 11.93 -23.09
N LYS A 53 -4.77 10.81 -23.58
CA LYS A 53 -5.24 9.72 -22.72
C LYS A 53 -4.06 9.08 -21.97
N VAL A 54 -4.10 9.15 -20.65
CA VAL A 54 -3.22 8.41 -19.74
C VAL A 54 -3.97 7.18 -19.22
N THR A 55 -3.36 6.01 -19.38
CA THR A 55 -3.86 4.76 -18.80
C THR A 55 -3.11 4.45 -17.51
N PHE A 56 -3.83 4.37 -16.39
CA PHE A 56 -3.31 3.93 -15.10
C PHE A 56 -3.61 2.45 -14.86
N ASN A 57 -2.60 1.72 -14.38
CA ASN A 57 -2.71 0.32 -13.97
C ASN A 57 -2.08 0.13 -12.59
N VAL A 58 -2.51 -0.88 -11.85
CA VAL A 58 -1.88 -1.31 -10.60
C VAL A 58 -1.56 -2.80 -10.71
N ASN A 59 -0.42 -3.22 -10.14
CA ASN A 59 0.10 -4.59 -10.23
C ASN A 59 -0.71 -5.65 -9.45
N SER A 60 -1.79 -5.27 -8.75
CA SER A 60 -2.59 -6.19 -7.95
C SER A 60 -4.06 -5.77 -7.90
N ALA A 61 -4.96 -6.75 -8.02
CA ALA A 61 -6.41 -6.55 -7.89
C ALA A 61 -6.86 -6.26 -6.45
N ALA A 62 -5.97 -6.41 -5.45
CA ALA A 62 -6.27 -6.06 -4.06
C ALA A 62 -6.36 -4.54 -3.85
N ALA A 63 -5.67 -3.76 -4.69
CA ALA A 63 -5.75 -2.31 -4.69
C ALA A 63 -6.67 -1.80 -5.81
N LYS A 64 -7.24 -0.62 -5.61
CA LYS A 64 -8.21 -0.01 -6.51
C LYS A 64 -7.80 1.40 -6.88
N LEU A 65 -7.75 1.66 -8.18
CA LEU A 65 -7.67 2.99 -8.76
C LEU A 65 -9.08 3.58 -8.89
N SER A 66 -9.25 4.88 -8.65
CA SER A 66 -10.52 5.58 -8.89
C SER A 66 -10.90 5.65 -10.37
N GLN A 67 -9.91 5.64 -11.24
CA GLN A 67 -10.05 5.63 -12.70
C GLN A 67 -8.81 5.02 -13.35
N THR A 68 -9.01 4.30 -14.45
CA THR A 68 -7.94 3.62 -15.21
C THR A 68 -7.58 4.35 -16.50
N GLU A 69 -8.42 5.25 -17.00
CA GLU A 69 -8.15 6.07 -18.18
C GLU A 69 -8.60 7.51 -17.92
N VAL A 70 -7.70 8.48 -18.14
CA VAL A 70 -7.95 9.90 -17.88
C VAL A 70 -7.25 10.73 -18.94
N ASN A 71 -7.95 11.67 -19.55
CA ASN A 71 -7.30 12.63 -20.45
C ASN A 71 -6.59 13.71 -19.63
N SER A 72 -5.40 14.10 -20.07
CA SER A 72 -4.67 15.19 -19.45
C SER A 72 -5.35 16.55 -19.64
N HIS A 73 -5.43 17.34 -18.57
CA HIS A 73 -5.85 18.74 -18.58
C HIS A 73 -4.75 19.59 -17.95
N ASP A 74 -4.34 20.64 -18.64
CA ASP A 74 -3.09 21.38 -18.41
C ASP A 74 -1.86 20.46 -18.27
N GLY A 75 -1.84 19.39 -19.08
CA GLY A 75 -0.80 18.36 -19.05
C GLY A 75 -0.85 17.42 -17.85
N ILE A 76 -1.91 17.47 -17.04
CA ILE A 76 -2.04 16.66 -15.82
C ILE A 76 -3.21 15.68 -15.94
N ALA A 77 -2.96 14.43 -15.57
CA ALA A 77 -3.99 13.41 -15.36
C ALA A 77 -3.81 12.80 -13.96
N THR A 78 -4.90 12.60 -13.22
CA THR A 78 -4.83 12.12 -11.82
C THR A 78 -5.70 10.90 -11.58
N ALA A 79 -5.23 9.96 -10.75
CA ALA A 79 -6.03 8.88 -10.20
C ALA A 79 -5.71 8.72 -8.71
N THR A 80 -6.61 8.15 -7.91
CA THR A 80 -6.35 7.85 -6.49
C THR A 80 -6.27 6.35 -6.29
N LEU A 81 -5.30 5.90 -5.50
CA LEU A 81 -5.08 4.51 -5.12
C LEU A 81 -5.58 4.27 -3.69
N THR A 82 -6.42 3.24 -3.52
CA THR A 82 -6.96 2.77 -2.23
C THR A 82 -6.79 1.26 -2.12
N SER A 83 -6.80 0.72 -0.90
CA SER A 83 -6.79 -0.73 -0.66
C SER A 83 -7.38 -1.05 0.72
N LEU A 84 -7.95 -2.24 0.87
CA LEU A 84 -8.30 -2.85 2.16
C LEU A 84 -7.23 -3.84 2.64
N LYS A 85 -6.20 -4.10 1.82
CA LYS A 85 -5.09 -4.99 2.11
C LYS A 85 -3.79 -4.22 2.21
N ASN A 86 -2.99 -4.57 3.21
CA ASN A 86 -1.62 -4.08 3.32
C ASN A 86 -0.74 -4.72 2.23
N GLY A 87 0.39 -4.10 1.94
CA GLY A 87 1.36 -4.56 0.96
C GLY A 87 1.80 -3.46 0.00
N ASP A 88 2.66 -3.85 -0.94
CA ASP A 88 3.32 -2.91 -1.83
C ASP A 88 2.65 -2.92 -3.21
N TYR A 89 2.10 -1.78 -3.62
CA TYR A 89 1.42 -1.64 -4.90
C TYR A 89 2.16 -0.68 -5.82
N THR A 90 2.46 -1.14 -7.03
CA THR A 90 3.09 -0.32 -8.07
C THR A 90 2.03 0.14 -9.05
N VAL A 91 1.88 1.46 -9.19
CA VAL A 91 1.05 2.09 -10.21
C VAL A 91 1.91 2.43 -11.41
N THR A 92 1.41 2.07 -12.60
CA THR A 92 1.99 2.40 -13.89
C THR A 92 1.06 3.37 -14.62
N ALA A 93 1.60 4.50 -15.07
CA ALA A 93 0.94 5.40 -16.01
C ALA A 93 1.56 5.23 -17.39
N SER A 94 0.75 5.10 -18.44
CA SER A 94 1.20 4.98 -19.83
C SER A 94 0.39 5.84 -20.78
N VAL A 95 0.99 6.19 -21.92
CA VAL A 95 0.38 6.96 -23.02
C VAL A 95 0.60 6.25 -24.36
N SER A 96 -0.18 6.60 -25.39
CA SER A 96 -0.18 5.91 -26.69
C SER A 96 1.13 6.00 -27.47
N SER A 97 2.02 6.93 -27.13
CA SER A 97 3.38 7.02 -27.70
C SER A 97 4.30 5.89 -27.23
N GLY A 98 3.90 5.12 -26.22
CA GLY A 98 4.70 4.08 -25.59
C GLY A 98 5.50 4.54 -24.36
N SER A 99 5.45 5.84 -24.01
CA SER A 99 6.05 6.33 -22.77
C SER A 99 5.29 5.78 -21.56
N GLN A 100 6.03 5.42 -20.51
CA GLN A 100 5.51 4.87 -19.25
C GLN A 100 6.32 5.33 -18.05
N ALA A 101 5.66 5.49 -16.90
CA ALA A 101 6.29 5.80 -15.62
C ALA A 101 5.61 5.04 -14.47
N ASN A 102 6.40 4.67 -13.46
CA ASN A 102 5.96 3.80 -12.36
C ASN A 102 6.24 4.42 -10.99
N GLN A 103 5.35 4.19 -10.03
CA GLN A 103 5.51 4.59 -8.63
C GLN A 103 4.95 3.52 -7.69
N GLN A 104 5.73 3.15 -6.67
CA GLN A 104 5.30 2.22 -5.61
C GLN A 104 4.69 2.98 -4.43
N VAL A 105 3.57 2.49 -3.90
CA VAL A 105 2.92 2.97 -2.66
C VAL A 105 2.81 1.79 -1.71
N ILE A 106 3.21 1.99 -0.45
CA ILE A 106 3.13 0.97 0.60
C ILE A 106 1.82 1.16 1.35
N PHE A 107 1.02 0.10 1.47
CA PHE A 107 -0.17 0.08 2.29
C PHE A 107 0.13 -0.64 3.62
N ILE A 108 -0.21 0.00 4.73
CA ILE A 108 0.01 -0.52 6.09
C ILE A 108 -1.32 -0.86 6.77
N GLY A 109 -1.31 -1.78 7.73
CA GLY A 109 -2.50 -2.15 8.49
C GLY A 109 -3.07 -0.98 9.31
N ASP A 110 -4.39 -0.97 9.50
CA ASP A 110 -5.08 0.07 10.25
C ASP A 110 -4.92 -0.10 11.77
N GLN A 111 -4.08 0.75 12.36
CA GLN A 111 -3.83 0.74 13.81
C GLN A 111 -5.06 1.07 14.65
N SER A 112 -6.01 1.85 14.12
CA SER A 112 -7.20 2.25 14.88
C SER A 112 -8.17 1.10 15.12
N THR A 113 -8.09 0.03 14.32
CA THR A 113 -8.95 -1.15 14.40
C THR A 113 -8.17 -2.42 14.74
N ALA A 114 -6.94 -2.27 15.23
CA ALA A 114 -6.07 -3.38 15.58
C ALA A 114 -6.61 -4.20 16.75
N ALA A 115 -6.56 -5.52 16.63
CA ALA A 115 -6.90 -6.48 17.66
C ALA A 115 -5.75 -7.48 17.87
N LEU A 116 -5.40 -7.72 19.13
CA LEU A 116 -4.44 -8.75 19.52
C LEU A 116 -5.20 -10.02 19.91
N THR A 117 -4.90 -11.12 19.23
CA THR A 117 -5.41 -12.44 19.58
C THR A 117 -4.27 -13.35 20.02
N LEU A 118 -4.49 -14.18 21.03
CA LEU A 118 -3.56 -15.20 21.48
C LEU A 118 -4.15 -16.58 21.19
N SER A 119 -3.44 -17.39 20.40
CA SER A 119 -3.76 -18.79 20.17
C SER A 119 -2.84 -19.66 21.03
N VAL A 120 -3.45 -20.48 21.88
CA VAL A 120 -2.77 -21.47 22.72
C VAL A 120 -3.15 -22.86 22.21
N PRO A 121 -2.20 -23.80 22.07
CA PRO A 121 -2.52 -25.17 21.69
C PRO A 121 -3.57 -25.78 22.62
N SER A 122 -4.57 -26.45 22.05
CA SER A 122 -5.58 -27.18 22.82
C SER A 122 -4.95 -28.41 23.49
N GLY A 123 -5.15 -28.56 24.80
CA GLY A 123 -4.71 -29.71 25.57
C GLY A 123 -4.38 -29.34 27.02
N ASP A 124 -4.35 -30.34 27.91
CA ASP A 124 -3.92 -30.13 29.29
C ASP A 124 -2.41 -29.83 29.31
N ILE A 125 -2.05 -28.63 29.78
CA ILE A 125 -0.66 -28.29 30.08
C ILE A 125 -0.34 -28.87 31.46
N THR A 126 0.30 -30.03 31.49
CA THR A 126 0.75 -30.63 32.74
C THR A 126 2.15 -30.15 33.12
N VAL A 127 2.44 -30.07 34.42
CA VAL A 127 3.77 -29.70 34.94
C VAL A 127 4.89 -30.68 34.55
N THR A 128 4.53 -31.86 34.04
CA THR A 128 5.48 -32.87 33.54
C THR A 128 5.79 -32.70 32.05
N ASN A 129 5.09 -31.80 31.33
CA ASN A 129 5.34 -31.61 29.92
C ASN A 129 6.66 -30.87 29.72
N THR A 130 7.67 -31.59 29.23
CA THR A 130 9.00 -31.04 28.93
C THR A 130 9.10 -30.46 27.52
N ALA A 131 8.07 -30.63 26.68
CA ALA A 131 8.04 -30.06 25.34
C ALA A 131 7.72 -28.56 25.40
N PRO A 132 8.43 -27.71 24.62
CA PRO A 132 8.11 -26.29 24.52
C PRO A 132 6.66 -26.05 24.10
N LEU A 133 5.96 -25.16 24.80
CA LEU A 133 4.63 -24.71 24.41
C LEU A 133 4.75 -23.55 23.42
N HIS A 134 4.30 -23.76 22.19
CA HIS A 134 4.25 -22.71 21.18
C HIS A 134 2.92 -21.95 21.29
N MET A 135 2.96 -20.73 21.78
CA MET A 135 1.82 -19.79 21.73
C MET A 135 2.04 -18.80 20.60
N THR A 136 0.97 -18.45 19.89
CA THR A 136 1.03 -17.49 18.79
C THR A 136 0.16 -16.29 19.13
N ALA A 137 0.78 -15.13 19.32
CA ALA A 137 0.07 -13.87 19.33
C ALA A 137 -0.02 -13.32 17.90
N THR A 138 -1.15 -12.71 17.58
CA THR A 138 -1.41 -12.17 16.25
C THR A 138 -2.06 -10.82 16.39
N LEU A 139 -1.40 -9.79 15.83
CA LEU A 139 -1.88 -8.42 15.82
C LEU A 139 -2.28 -8.05 14.39
N GLN A 140 -3.58 -7.92 14.17
CA GLN A 140 -4.15 -7.59 12.86
C GLN A 140 -5.21 -6.51 13.00
N ASP A 141 -5.44 -5.74 11.94
CA ASP A 141 -6.59 -4.84 11.86
C ASP A 141 -7.90 -5.60 11.59
N LYS A 142 -9.03 -4.89 11.56
CA LYS A 142 -10.35 -5.49 11.26
C LYS A 142 -10.43 -6.18 9.89
N ASN A 143 -9.55 -5.82 8.95
CA ASN A 143 -9.49 -6.37 7.61
C ASN A 143 -8.56 -7.59 7.52
N GLY A 144 -7.95 -8.00 8.65
CA GLY A 144 -7.00 -9.10 8.73
C GLY A 144 -5.62 -8.75 8.20
N ASN A 145 -5.26 -7.47 8.15
CA ASN A 145 -3.91 -7.04 7.78
C ASN A 145 -3.01 -7.08 9.01
N PRO A 146 -1.86 -7.77 8.97
CA PRO A 146 -0.88 -7.70 10.04
C PRO A 146 -0.35 -6.27 10.24
N LEU A 147 -0.22 -5.88 11.51
CA LEU A 147 0.48 -4.66 11.86
C LEU A 147 1.97 -4.99 12.06
N LYS A 148 2.78 -4.61 11.08
CA LYS A 148 4.24 -4.78 11.13
C LYS A 148 4.88 -3.85 12.15
N ASP A 149 6.07 -4.24 12.63
CA ASP A 149 6.93 -3.44 13.51
C ASP A 149 6.28 -2.99 14.83
N LYS A 150 5.30 -3.77 15.33
CA LYS A 150 4.71 -3.58 16.65
C LYS A 150 5.29 -4.59 17.63
N GLU A 151 5.70 -4.10 18.80
CA GLU A 151 6.17 -4.94 19.89
C GLU A 151 4.98 -5.64 20.56
N ILE A 152 5.10 -6.96 20.75
CA ILE A 152 4.15 -7.76 21.51
C ILE A 152 4.91 -8.37 22.68
N THR A 153 4.57 -7.94 23.90
CA THR A 153 5.16 -8.48 25.14
C THR A 153 4.29 -9.61 25.69
N PHE A 154 4.93 -10.74 26.00
CA PHE A 154 4.30 -11.83 26.74
C PHE A 154 4.68 -11.73 28.21
N SER A 155 3.72 -11.92 29.10
CA SER A 155 3.97 -12.02 30.54
C SER A 155 3.27 -13.23 31.11
N VAL A 156 3.92 -13.86 32.09
CA VAL A 156 3.36 -14.99 32.84
C VAL A 156 3.10 -14.51 34.26
N PRO A 157 1.90 -14.71 34.81
CA PRO A 157 1.64 -14.43 36.22
C PRO A 157 2.66 -15.14 37.12
N ASN A 158 3.14 -14.45 38.15
CA ASN A 158 4.22 -14.96 39.01
C ASN A 158 3.90 -16.31 39.67
N ASP A 159 2.63 -16.54 40.02
CA ASP A 159 2.14 -17.78 40.63
C ASP A 159 2.19 -18.98 39.66
N VAL A 160 2.16 -18.72 38.35
CA VAL A 160 2.36 -19.71 37.29
C VAL A 160 3.85 -19.93 37.07
N ALA A 161 4.65 -18.87 36.96
CA ALA A 161 6.10 -18.97 36.77
C ALA A 161 6.78 -19.77 37.89
N SER A 162 6.35 -19.61 39.14
CA SER A 162 6.88 -20.38 40.28
C SER A 162 6.56 -21.89 40.22
N ARG A 163 5.65 -22.33 39.36
CA ARG A 163 5.32 -23.76 39.17
C ARG A 163 6.15 -24.44 38.09
N PHE A 164 6.93 -23.65 37.33
CA PHE A 164 7.79 -24.11 36.23
C PHE A 164 9.26 -23.86 36.52
N LEU A 165 9.67 -23.84 37.81
CA LEU A 165 11.04 -23.52 38.27
C LEU A 165 12.17 -24.31 37.56
N ASP A 166 11.85 -25.45 36.91
CA ASP A 166 12.80 -26.30 36.17
C ASP A 166 12.52 -26.42 34.66
N LEU A 167 11.57 -25.66 34.09
CA LEU A 167 11.19 -25.72 32.67
C LEU A 167 11.38 -24.36 31.98
N PRO A 168 12.21 -24.26 30.93
CA PRO A 168 12.29 -23.02 30.17
C PRO A 168 11.00 -22.80 29.37
N LEU A 169 10.18 -21.81 29.76
CA LEU A 169 9.13 -21.29 28.89
C LEU A 169 9.79 -20.47 27.77
N TYR A 170 9.83 -21.03 26.57
CA TYR A 170 10.24 -20.30 25.37
C TYR A 170 9.04 -19.57 24.77
N PHE A 171 9.01 -18.25 24.93
CA PHE A 171 8.15 -17.38 24.13
C PHE A 171 8.87 -17.08 22.81
N GLN A 172 8.41 -17.68 21.72
CA GLN A 172 8.79 -17.22 20.39
C GLN A 172 7.94 -15.98 20.08
N THR A 173 8.59 -14.83 19.97
CA THR A 173 8.00 -13.67 19.30
C THR A 173 7.94 -13.99 17.81
N SER A 174 6.76 -14.38 17.32
CA SER A 174 6.52 -14.32 15.88
C SER A 174 6.36 -12.85 15.51
N VAL A 175 7.42 -12.25 14.98
CA VAL A 175 7.28 -11.05 14.16
C VAL A 175 6.48 -11.49 12.95
N ILE A 176 5.23 -11.04 12.82
CA ILE A 176 4.44 -11.30 11.62
C ILE A 176 4.97 -10.35 10.56
N THR A 177 5.87 -10.86 9.71
CA THR A 177 6.44 -10.15 8.55
C THR A 177 5.41 -9.92 7.45
#